data_AF-A0A6S6TGJ5-F1
#
_entry.id   AF-A0A6S6TGJ5-F1
#
_cell.length_a   1.000
_cell.length_b   1.000
_cell.length_c   1.000
_cell.angle_alpha   90.00
_cell.angle_beta   90.00
_cell.angle_gamma   90.00
#
_symmetry.space_group_name_H-M   'P 1'
#
loop_
_entity.id
_entity.type
_entity.pdbx_description
1 polymer ?
#
loop_
_entity_poly.entity_id
_entity_poly.type
_entity_poly.pdbx_seq_one_letter_code
_entity_poly.pdbx_strand_id
1 'polypeptide(L)'
;MKKIIFILSLFLLGCQEHNTTTTTQTLPINTIQTTDSNETIEYLESLLDNDMNSLNYTLPPDPADEGKKDIFGIDTNQNGIRDDVEIYIYNKLKDKTEYRRTLTAIYSQEAKAMQKILIEPENAYSSKSYYIMHNAIDCLHHFEIKIKKDHNLTFNEYVKFSQKYSPIKNNFEDIFFNTKDRIKEYLKYNSSLSGNIFPSRAKIIEKCETNLNKLGEI
;
A
#
# COMPACT_ATOMS: atom_id res chain seq x y z
N MET A 1 -31.43 57.30 -30.69
CA MET A 1 -30.47 56.25 -31.14
C MET A 1 -29.14 56.46 -30.40
N LYS A 2 -28.91 55.75 -29.29
CA LYS A 2 -27.69 55.85 -28.48
C LYS A 2 -26.77 54.67 -28.82
N LYS A 3 -25.56 54.96 -29.31
CA LYS A 3 -24.51 53.97 -29.57
C LYS A 3 -23.81 53.64 -28.25
N ILE A 4 -23.80 52.37 -27.86
CA ILE A 4 -23.04 51.84 -26.73
C ILE A 4 -21.70 51.34 -27.28
N ILE A 5 -20.60 51.90 -26.78
CA ILE A 5 -19.23 51.50 -27.09
C ILE A 5 -18.80 50.53 -25.99
N PHE A 6 -18.52 49.28 -26.34
CA PHE A 6 -17.91 48.29 -25.45
C PHE A 6 -16.39 48.43 -25.54
N ILE A 7 -15.74 48.78 -24.43
CA ILE A 7 -14.28 48.76 -24.29
C ILE A 7 -13.92 47.43 -23.62
N LEU A 8 -13.19 46.58 -24.34
CA LEU A 8 -12.68 45.30 -23.89
C LEU A 8 -11.30 45.52 -23.26
N SER A 9 -11.23 45.52 -21.93
CA SER A 9 -9.97 45.67 -21.17
C SER A 9 -9.29 44.31 -21.02
N LEU A 10 -8.15 44.15 -21.71
CA LEU A 10 -7.28 42.99 -21.64
C LEU A 10 -6.41 43.08 -20.36
N PHE A 11 -6.68 42.24 -19.36
CA PHE A 11 -5.82 42.11 -18.18
C PHE A 11 -4.72 41.07 -18.45
N LEU A 12 -3.48 41.56 -18.62
CA LEU A 12 -2.26 40.76 -18.56
C LEU A 12 -1.90 40.57 -17.07
N LEU A 13 -2.02 39.34 -16.57
CA LEU A 13 -1.46 38.92 -15.29
C LEU A 13 -0.06 38.34 -15.54
N GLY A 14 0.96 39.05 -15.06
CA GLY A 14 2.34 38.61 -15.06
C GLY A 14 2.59 37.51 -14.03
N CYS A 15 3.38 36.51 -14.41
CA CYS A 15 3.94 35.53 -13.50
C CYS A 15 5.13 36.16 -12.76
N GLN A 16 5.12 36.08 -11.43
CA GLN A 16 6.22 36.51 -10.56
C GLN A 16 6.88 35.24 -10.02
N GLU A 17 8.11 34.96 -10.47
CA GLU A 17 8.91 33.83 -10.00
C GLU A 17 9.40 34.09 -8.56
N HIS A 18 9.03 33.20 -7.64
CA HIS A 18 9.55 33.17 -6.29
C HIS A 18 10.77 32.23 -6.24
N ASN A 19 11.97 32.79 -6.12
CA ASN A 19 13.18 32.04 -5.80
C ASN A 19 13.22 31.75 -4.29
N THR A 20 13.03 30.49 -3.91
CA THR A 20 13.30 29.99 -2.56
C THR A 20 14.72 29.45 -2.47
N THR A 21 15.55 30.14 -1.70
CA THR A 21 16.89 29.71 -1.31
C THR A 21 16.79 28.52 -0.34
N THR A 22 17.15 27.32 -0.79
CA THR A 22 17.33 26.16 0.09
C THR A 22 18.74 26.18 0.67
N THR A 23 18.84 26.46 1.97
CA THR A 23 20.06 26.29 2.76
C THR A 23 20.30 24.80 2.98
N THR A 24 21.25 24.21 2.26
CA THR A 24 21.72 22.84 2.51
C THR A 24 22.61 22.82 3.74
N GLN A 25 22.13 22.25 4.85
CA GLN A 25 23.00 21.82 5.95
C GLN A 25 23.70 20.53 5.52
N THR A 26 25.01 20.62 5.29
CA THR A 26 25.88 19.45 5.07
C THR A 26 26.23 18.81 6.42
N LEU A 27 25.78 17.57 6.64
CA LEU A 27 26.34 16.68 7.66
C LEU A 27 27.73 16.18 7.20
N PRO A 28 28.67 15.96 8.12
CA PRO A 28 30.05 15.59 7.78
C PRO A 28 30.09 14.17 7.20
N ILE A 29 30.49 14.07 5.93
CA ILE A 29 30.79 12.80 5.27
C ILE A 29 32.14 12.32 5.81
N ASN A 30 32.11 11.34 6.73
CA ASN A 30 33.29 10.55 7.02
C ASN A 30 33.58 9.65 5.82
N THR A 31 34.78 9.79 5.27
CA THR A 31 35.32 9.06 4.13
C THR A 31 35.26 7.55 4.39
N ILE A 32 34.33 6.86 3.72
CA ILE A 32 34.37 5.39 3.63
C ILE A 32 35.28 5.05 2.44
N GLN A 33 36.36 4.34 2.75
CA GLN A 33 37.25 3.78 1.73
C GLN A 33 36.50 2.76 0.88
N THR A 34 36.76 2.84 -0.42
CA THR A 34 36.18 2.06 -1.51
C THR A 34 36.20 0.54 -1.21
N THR A 35 35.03 -0.01 -0.89
CA THR A 35 34.68 -1.41 -1.16
C THR A 35 33.55 -1.45 -2.18
N ASP A 36 33.52 -2.56 -2.92
CA ASP A 36 32.75 -2.82 -4.14
C ASP A 36 31.36 -2.14 -4.19
N SER A 37 31.07 -1.41 -5.27
CA SER A 37 29.83 -0.62 -5.39
C SER A 37 28.56 -1.47 -5.28
N ASN A 38 28.67 -2.78 -5.53
CA ASN A 38 27.56 -3.72 -5.40
C ASN A 38 27.26 -4.07 -3.93
N GLU A 39 28.27 -4.23 -3.08
CA GLU A 39 28.07 -4.46 -1.64
C GLU A 39 27.50 -3.21 -0.96
N THR A 40 27.90 -2.01 -1.42
CA THR A 40 27.36 -0.76 -0.89
C THR A 40 25.90 -0.56 -1.28
N ILE A 41 25.51 -0.94 -2.50
CA ILE A 41 24.11 -0.90 -2.95
C ILE A 41 23.27 -1.93 -2.19
N GLU A 42 23.73 -3.17 -2.01
CA GLU A 42 23.01 -4.19 -1.25
C GLU A 42 22.84 -3.79 0.23
N TYR A 43 23.87 -3.17 0.82
CA TYR A 43 23.82 -2.63 2.18
C TYR A 43 22.86 -1.43 2.29
N LEU A 44 22.90 -0.49 1.33
CA LEU A 44 22.01 0.66 1.29
C LEU A 44 20.55 0.27 1.01
N GLU A 45 20.30 -0.71 0.14
CA GLU A 45 18.97 -1.31 -0.09
C GLU A 45 18.46 -1.98 1.20
N SER A 46 19.32 -2.70 1.93
CA SER A 46 18.95 -3.30 3.21
C SER A 46 18.71 -2.30 4.36
N LEU A 47 19.27 -1.09 4.27
CA LEU A 47 19.07 0.01 5.22
C LEU A 47 17.86 0.90 4.87
N LEU A 48 17.41 0.88 3.62
CA LEU A 48 16.23 1.61 3.15
C LEU A 48 14.93 0.81 3.32
N ASP A 49 15.02 -0.51 3.43
CA ASP A 49 13.86 -1.37 3.67
C ASP A 49 13.55 -1.48 5.17
N ASN A 50 12.82 -0.48 5.68
CA ASN A 50 11.92 -0.64 6.84
C ASN A 50 10.71 -1.53 6.44
N ASP A 51 10.99 -2.65 5.78
CA ASP A 51 9.97 -3.62 5.39
C ASP A 51 9.60 -4.45 6.62
N MET A 52 8.29 -4.60 6.87
CA MET A 52 7.76 -5.46 7.94
C MET A 52 8.24 -6.93 7.80
N ASN A 53 8.80 -7.29 6.64
CA ASN A 53 9.42 -8.60 6.38
C ASN A 53 10.90 -8.72 6.78
N SER A 54 11.52 -7.64 7.25
CA SER A 54 12.89 -7.57 7.75
C SER A 54 13.01 -8.17 9.15
N LEU A 55 14.16 -8.78 9.44
CA LEU A 55 14.46 -9.34 10.77
C LEU A 55 14.60 -8.26 11.85
N ASN A 56 14.92 -7.01 11.47
CA ASN A 56 15.12 -5.88 12.38
C ASN A 56 13.99 -4.85 12.33
N TYR A 57 12.85 -5.24 11.77
CA TYR A 57 11.70 -4.35 11.64
C TYR A 57 11.18 -3.91 13.02
N THR A 58 11.10 -2.59 13.22
CA THR A 58 10.55 -2.00 14.45
C THR A 58 9.15 -1.50 14.17
N LEU A 59 8.17 -2.06 14.87
CA LEU A 59 6.77 -1.62 14.75
C LEU A 59 6.62 -0.14 15.15
N PRO A 60 5.71 0.61 14.48
CA PRO A 60 5.34 1.93 14.94
C PRO A 60 4.63 1.85 16.31
N PRO A 61 4.59 2.94 17.07
CA PRO A 61 3.79 3.02 18.29
C PRO A 61 2.29 2.90 17.97
N ASP A 62 1.51 2.31 18.89
CA ASP A 62 0.05 2.27 18.75
C ASP A 62 -0.53 3.69 18.80
N PRO A 63 -1.21 4.16 17.73
CA PRO A 63 -1.75 5.51 17.69
C PRO A 63 -3.04 5.67 18.52
N ALA A 64 -3.58 4.59 19.09
CA ALA A 64 -4.80 4.57 19.90
C ALA A 64 -5.96 5.36 19.25
N ASP A 65 -6.63 6.23 20.01
CA ASP A 65 -7.73 7.06 19.50
C ASP A 65 -7.26 8.23 18.63
N GLU A 66 -5.98 8.63 18.71
CA GLU A 66 -5.42 9.66 17.82
C GLU A 66 -5.47 9.18 16.37
N GLY A 67 -5.15 7.90 16.15
CA GLY A 67 -5.18 7.26 14.83
C GLY A 67 -6.56 7.19 14.18
N LYS A 68 -7.64 7.53 14.90
CA LYS A 68 -9.03 7.50 14.41
C LYS A 68 -9.60 8.87 14.06
N LYS A 69 -8.87 9.96 14.33
CA LYS A 69 -9.38 11.33 14.12
C LYS A 69 -9.48 11.74 12.65
N ASP A 70 -8.69 11.11 11.80
CA ASP A 70 -8.65 11.39 10.36
C ASP A 70 -8.93 10.13 9.53
N ILE A 71 -9.42 10.31 8.31
CA ILE A 71 -9.67 9.24 7.35
C ILE A 71 -8.37 8.47 7.08
N PHE A 72 -7.25 9.17 6.89
CA PHE A 72 -5.97 8.54 6.60
C PHE A 72 -5.29 7.99 7.85
N GLY A 73 -5.51 8.63 9.01
CA GLY A 73 -4.92 8.25 10.29
C GLY A 73 -3.42 8.52 10.35
N ILE A 74 -2.71 7.79 11.22
CA ILE A 74 -1.27 7.98 11.46
C ILE A 74 -0.49 6.87 10.76
N ASP A 75 0.52 7.27 9.99
CA ASP A 75 1.55 6.42 9.37
C ASP A 75 2.90 7.04 9.76
N THR A 76 3.48 6.58 10.87
CA THR A 76 4.67 7.18 11.48
C THR A 76 5.93 6.91 10.67
N ASN A 77 6.03 5.72 10.07
CA ASN A 77 7.21 5.28 9.31
C ASN A 77 7.10 5.59 7.80
N GLN A 78 5.98 6.19 7.36
CA GLN A 78 5.71 6.61 5.99
C GLN A 78 5.78 5.46 4.98
N ASN A 79 5.43 4.24 5.40
CA ASN A 79 5.47 3.07 4.53
C ASN A 79 4.17 2.88 3.71
N GLY A 80 3.19 3.78 3.89
CA GLY A 80 1.89 3.75 3.23
C GLY A 80 0.85 2.91 3.95
N ILE A 81 1.15 2.41 5.15
CA ILE A 81 0.26 1.62 6.00
C ILE A 81 0.02 2.39 7.29
N ARG A 82 -1.25 2.47 7.68
CA ARG A 82 -1.62 3.09 8.96
C ARG A 82 -1.06 2.27 10.13
N ASP A 83 -0.53 2.94 11.15
CA ASP A 83 0.18 2.30 12.27
C ASP A 83 -0.67 1.22 12.98
N ASP A 84 -1.96 1.47 13.22
CA ASP A 84 -2.89 0.50 13.83
C ASP A 84 -3.12 -0.75 12.95
N VAL A 85 -3.14 -0.59 11.62
CA VAL A 85 -3.27 -1.68 10.65
C VAL A 85 -1.98 -2.48 10.58
N GLU A 86 -0.83 -1.82 10.58
CA GLU A 86 0.47 -2.48 10.59
C GLU A 86 0.67 -3.33 11.84
N ILE A 87 0.38 -2.76 13.02
CA ILE A 87 0.39 -3.47 14.30
C ILE A 87 -0.57 -4.65 14.28
N TYR A 88 -1.75 -4.50 13.66
CA TYR A 88 -2.71 -5.58 13.51
C TYR A 88 -2.14 -6.73 12.66
N ILE A 89 -1.57 -6.43 11.48
CA ILE A 89 -0.97 -7.43 10.58
C ILE A 89 0.14 -8.19 11.32
N TYR A 90 1.07 -7.46 11.94
CA TYR A 90 2.14 -8.08 12.71
C TYR A 90 1.61 -8.98 13.81
N ASN A 91 0.65 -8.51 14.63
CA ASN A 91 0.12 -9.31 15.72
C ASN A 91 -0.61 -10.57 15.25
N LYS A 92 -1.22 -10.55 14.06
CA LYS A 92 -1.88 -11.74 13.48
C LYS A 92 -0.89 -12.76 12.90
N LEU A 93 0.30 -12.32 12.51
CA LEU A 93 1.27 -13.14 11.78
C LEU A 93 2.52 -13.49 12.59
N LYS A 94 2.83 -12.77 13.67
CA LYS A 94 4.07 -12.95 14.47
C LYS A 94 4.28 -14.38 14.98
N ASP A 95 3.20 -15.09 15.28
CA ASP A 95 3.24 -16.47 15.81
C ASP A 95 3.14 -17.53 14.69
N LYS A 96 3.07 -17.12 13.42
CA LYS A 96 3.06 -18.04 12.28
C LYS A 96 4.47 -18.56 12.01
N THR A 97 4.60 -19.88 11.98
CA THR A 97 5.86 -20.56 11.66
C THR A 97 6.08 -20.76 10.16
N GLU A 98 5.01 -20.69 9.37
CA GLU A 98 5.04 -20.91 7.92
C GLU A 98 4.52 -19.68 7.19
N TYR A 99 5.19 -19.35 6.08
CA TYR A 99 4.82 -18.26 5.16
C TYR A 99 4.68 -16.90 5.84
N ARG A 100 5.34 -16.69 7.00
CA ARG A 100 5.16 -15.48 7.80
C ARG A 100 5.53 -14.25 6.98
N ARG A 101 6.71 -14.24 6.38
CA ARG A 101 7.21 -13.09 5.59
C ARG A 101 6.36 -12.89 4.33
N THR A 102 5.97 -13.99 3.68
CA THR A 102 5.15 -13.97 2.47
C THR A 102 3.77 -13.39 2.75
N LEU A 103 3.11 -13.87 3.80
CA LEU A 103 1.80 -13.35 4.21
C LEU A 103 1.90 -11.90 4.68
N THR A 104 2.93 -11.55 5.45
CA THR A 104 3.17 -10.17 5.88
C THR A 104 3.32 -9.24 4.66
N ALA A 105 4.09 -9.62 3.64
CA ALA A 105 4.23 -8.87 2.39
C ALA A 105 2.88 -8.70 1.66
N ILE A 106 2.13 -9.78 1.51
CA ILE A 106 0.82 -9.77 0.81
C ILE A 106 -0.17 -8.86 1.53
N TYR A 107 -0.31 -9.00 2.85
CA TYR A 107 -1.25 -8.19 3.63
C TYR A 107 -0.80 -6.74 3.78
N SER A 108 0.50 -6.47 3.76
CA SER A 108 1.04 -5.11 3.68
C SER A 108 0.62 -4.44 2.37
N GLN A 109 0.76 -5.14 1.24
CA GLN A 109 0.31 -4.64 -0.05
C GLN A 109 -1.21 -4.41 -0.08
N GLU A 110 -2.00 -5.31 0.52
CA GLU A 110 -3.45 -5.14 0.64
C GLU A 110 -3.80 -3.90 1.49
N ALA A 111 -3.12 -3.69 2.63
CA ALA A 111 -3.32 -2.50 3.46
C ALA A 111 -3.01 -1.20 2.70
N LYS A 112 -1.89 -1.14 1.97
CA LYS A 112 -1.54 0.02 1.13
C LYS A 112 -2.59 0.26 0.05
N ALA A 113 -3.09 -0.81 -0.58
CA ALA A 113 -4.15 -0.71 -1.57
C ALA A 113 -5.45 -0.16 -0.95
N MET A 114 -5.83 -0.65 0.23
CA MET A 114 -7.00 -0.16 0.97
C MET A 114 -6.84 1.32 1.35
N GLN A 115 -5.64 1.77 1.73
CA GLN A 115 -5.37 3.18 2.04
C GLN A 115 -5.54 4.05 0.79
N LYS A 116 -5.06 3.56 -0.35
CA LYS A 116 -5.09 4.27 -1.63
C LYS A 116 -6.50 4.49 -2.15
N ILE A 117 -7.41 3.53 -1.96
CA ILE A 117 -8.79 3.64 -2.46
C ILE A 117 -9.64 4.70 -1.73
N LEU A 118 -9.18 5.16 -0.56
CA LEU A 118 -9.83 6.23 0.21
C LEU A 118 -9.44 7.65 -0.21
N ILE A 119 -8.42 7.83 -1.06
CA ILE A 119 -7.93 9.17 -1.45
C ILE A 119 -8.89 9.86 -2.43
N GLU A 120 -9.34 9.14 -3.47
CA GLU A 120 -10.26 9.66 -4.50
C GLU A 120 -11.39 8.66 -4.80
N PRO A 121 -12.23 8.34 -3.80
CA PRO A 121 -13.17 7.22 -3.90
C PRO A 121 -14.22 7.42 -5.00
N GLU A 122 -14.64 8.66 -5.25
CA GLU A 122 -15.67 8.97 -6.26
C GLU A 122 -15.16 8.78 -7.71
N ASN A 123 -13.85 8.83 -7.92
CA ASN A 123 -13.22 8.69 -9.24
C ASN A 123 -12.65 7.29 -9.48
N ALA A 124 -12.96 6.29 -8.64
CA ALA A 124 -12.24 5.02 -8.64
C ALA A 124 -12.19 4.30 -9.99
N TYR A 125 -13.29 4.38 -10.77
CA TYR A 125 -13.34 3.77 -12.09
C TYR A 125 -12.49 4.53 -13.11
N SER A 126 -12.64 5.86 -13.19
CA SER A 126 -11.93 6.71 -14.14
C SER A 126 -10.42 6.80 -13.85
N SER A 127 -10.06 6.89 -12.56
CA SER A 127 -8.67 6.87 -12.07
C SER A 127 -8.07 5.47 -12.07
N LYS A 128 -8.89 4.43 -12.32
CA LYS A 128 -8.47 3.02 -12.30
C LYS A 128 -7.90 2.59 -10.95
N SER A 129 -8.27 3.23 -9.84
CA SER A 129 -7.76 2.87 -8.50
C SER A 129 -8.12 1.43 -8.11
N TYR A 130 -9.19 0.86 -8.68
CA TYR A 130 -9.52 -0.57 -8.54
C TYR A 130 -8.42 -1.52 -9.01
N TYR A 131 -7.54 -1.10 -9.94
CA TYR A 131 -6.41 -1.93 -10.35
C TYR A 131 -5.45 -2.20 -9.20
N ILE A 132 -5.32 -1.27 -8.26
CA ILE A 132 -4.42 -1.35 -7.11
C ILE A 132 -4.93 -2.43 -6.15
N MET A 133 -6.23 -2.39 -5.84
CA MET A 133 -6.90 -3.44 -5.06
C MET A 133 -6.83 -4.80 -5.74
N HIS A 134 -7.12 -4.85 -7.05
CA HIS A 134 -7.02 -6.08 -7.81
C HIS A 134 -5.58 -6.63 -7.84
N ASN A 135 -4.55 -5.79 -7.91
CA ASN A 135 -3.16 -6.25 -7.83
C ASN A 135 -2.86 -6.95 -6.50
N ALA A 136 -3.31 -6.38 -5.37
CA ALA A 136 -3.14 -6.99 -4.05
C ALA A 136 -3.85 -8.36 -3.97
N ILE A 137 -5.09 -8.44 -4.43
CA ILE A 137 -5.87 -9.68 -4.49
C ILE A 137 -5.22 -10.71 -5.43
N ASP A 138 -4.74 -10.28 -6.59
CA ASP A 138 -4.05 -11.14 -7.56
C ASP A 138 -2.75 -11.71 -6.96
N CYS A 139 -2.04 -10.93 -6.14
CA CYS A 139 -0.84 -11.39 -5.45
C CYS A 139 -1.16 -12.51 -4.42
N LEU A 140 -2.18 -12.33 -3.59
CA LEU A 140 -2.64 -13.38 -2.67
C LEU A 140 -3.05 -14.65 -3.43
N HIS A 141 -3.82 -14.51 -4.50
CA HIS A 141 -4.22 -15.67 -5.30
C HIS A 141 -3.03 -16.34 -5.99
N HIS A 142 -2.02 -15.59 -6.43
CA HIS A 142 -0.81 -16.15 -7.00
C HIS A 142 -0.10 -17.06 -5.99
N PHE A 143 0.11 -16.57 -4.77
CA PHE A 143 0.66 -17.36 -3.66
C PHE A 143 -0.14 -18.63 -3.41
N GLU A 144 -1.46 -18.52 -3.26
CA GLU A 144 -2.35 -19.65 -3.02
C GLU A 144 -2.30 -20.71 -4.15
N ILE A 145 -2.29 -20.28 -5.41
CA ILE A 145 -2.20 -21.16 -6.58
C ILE A 145 -0.84 -21.85 -6.63
N LYS A 146 0.24 -21.12 -6.31
CA LYS A 146 1.59 -21.67 -6.28
C LYS A 146 1.71 -22.76 -5.23
N ILE A 147 1.26 -22.51 -3.99
CA ILE A 147 1.26 -23.54 -2.93
C ILE A 147 0.43 -24.76 -3.31
N LYS A 148 -0.76 -24.55 -3.88
CA LYS A 148 -1.59 -25.66 -4.38
C LYS A 148 -0.81 -26.54 -5.37
N LYS A 149 -0.09 -25.92 -6.30
CA LYS A 149 0.69 -26.62 -7.33
C LYS A 149 1.89 -27.33 -6.73
N ASP A 150 2.71 -26.64 -5.95
CA ASP A 150 4.00 -27.15 -5.45
C ASP A 150 3.81 -28.29 -4.44
N HIS A 151 2.72 -28.25 -3.66
CA HIS A 151 2.36 -29.31 -2.73
C HIS A 151 1.34 -30.32 -3.31
N ASN A 152 0.95 -30.16 -4.59
CA ASN A 152 -0.05 -31.00 -5.26
C ASN A 152 -1.34 -31.20 -4.44
N LEU A 153 -1.85 -30.11 -3.85
CA LEU A 153 -3.01 -30.16 -2.97
C LEU A 153 -4.28 -30.53 -3.74
N THR A 154 -5.06 -31.45 -3.19
CA THR A 154 -6.43 -31.67 -3.63
C THR A 154 -7.28 -30.41 -3.41
N PHE A 155 -8.46 -30.35 -4.05
CA PHE A 155 -9.37 -29.21 -3.86
C PHE A 155 -9.73 -29.00 -2.37
N ASN A 156 -10.01 -30.07 -1.63
CA ASN A 156 -10.36 -29.98 -0.21
C ASN A 156 -9.18 -29.50 0.65
N GLU A 157 -7.96 -29.96 0.36
CA GLU A 157 -6.75 -29.48 1.04
C GLU A 157 -6.47 -28.02 0.72
N TYR A 158 -6.65 -27.62 -0.53
CA TYR A 158 -6.53 -26.22 -0.96
C TYR A 158 -7.53 -25.32 -0.21
N VAL A 159 -8.80 -25.72 -0.08
CA VAL A 159 -9.80 -24.94 0.67
C VAL A 159 -9.39 -24.82 2.14
N LYS A 160 -8.94 -25.92 2.77
CA LYS A 160 -8.44 -25.91 4.16
C LYS A 160 -7.20 -25.02 4.31
N PHE A 161 -6.29 -25.07 3.34
CA PHE A 161 -5.11 -24.21 3.28
C PHE A 161 -5.52 -22.75 3.22
N SER A 162 -6.36 -22.35 2.26
CA SER A 162 -6.85 -20.98 2.12
C SER A 162 -7.53 -20.53 3.41
N GLN A 163 -8.40 -21.33 4.02
CA GLN A 163 -9.02 -21.00 5.32
C GLN A 163 -8.00 -20.82 6.45
N LYS A 164 -6.97 -21.67 6.53
CA LYS A 164 -5.93 -21.62 7.57
C LYS A 164 -5.02 -20.40 7.44
N TYR A 165 -4.64 -20.05 6.22
CA TYR A 165 -3.68 -18.98 5.91
C TYR A 165 -4.34 -17.70 5.38
N SER A 166 -5.68 -17.61 5.45
CA SER A 166 -6.45 -16.38 5.29
C SER A 166 -6.99 -15.83 6.63
N PRO A 167 -6.21 -15.78 7.73
CA PRO A 167 -6.73 -15.42 9.05
C PRO A 167 -7.17 -13.96 9.15
N ILE A 168 -6.71 -13.12 8.23
CA ILE A 168 -7.01 -11.68 8.20
C ILE A 168 -8.35 -11.40 7.49
N LYS A 169 -8.82 -12.30 6.62
CA LYS A 169 -9.93 -12.03 5.68
C LYS A 169 -11.26 -11.62 6.32
N ASN A 170 -11.57 -12.12 7.51
CA ASN A 170 -12.87 -11.81 8.12
C ASN A 170 -12.88 -10.47 8.88
N ASN A 171 -11.73 -9.96 9.31
CA ASN A 171 -11.64 -8.81 10.20
C ASN A 171 -10.72 -7.70 9.66
N PHE A 172 -10.19 -7.84 8.44
CA PHE A 172 -9.32 -6.82 7.87
C PHE A 172 -10.07 -5.53 7.56
N GLU A 173 -11.26 -5.66 6.98
CA GLU A 173 -12.15 -4.53 6.75
C GLU A 173 -12.54 -3.83 8.06
N ASP A 174 -12.76 -4.59 9.14
CA ASP A 174 -13.12 -4.05 10.45
C ASP A 174 -12.02 -3.16 11.03
N ILE A 175 -10.76 -3.59 10.95
CA ILE A 175 -9.64 -2.75 11.40
C ILE A 175 -9.42 -1.58 10.45
N PHE A 176 -9.54 -1.79 9.14
CA PHE A 176 -9.25 -0.77 8.16
C PHE A 176 -10.30 0.36 8.17
N PHE A 177 -11.58 0.01 8.19
CA PHE A 177 -12.72 0.92 8.16
C PHE A 177 -13.36 1.10 9.56
N ASN A 178 -12.54 1.12 10.61
CA ASN A 178 -12.96 1.22 12.01
C ASN A 178 -13.57 2.58 12.44
N THR A 179 -13.84 3.50 11.51
CA THR A 179 -14.53 4.78 11.78
C THR A 179 -15.66 5.03 10.78
N LYS A 180 -16.66 5.82 11.18
CA LYS A 180 -17.80 6.15 10.32
C LYS A 180 -17.37 6.86 9.03
N ASP A 181 -16.38 7.74 9.11
CA ASP A 181 -15.90 8.50 7.96
C ASP A 181 -15.16 7.58 6.97
N ARG A 182 -14.36 6.63 7.45
CA ARG A 182 -13.69 5.62 6.61
C ARG A 182 -14.71 4.72 5.90
N ILE A 183 -15.74 4.26 6.60
CA ILE A 183 -16.84 3.49 5.99
C ILE A 183 -17.54 4.32 4.92
N LYS A 184 -17.81 5.61 5.18
CA LYS A 184 -18.46 6.50 4.20
C LYS A 184 -17.61 6.64 2.93
N GLU A 185 -16.31 6.86 3.05
CA GLU A 185 -15.41 6.94 1.88
C GLU A 185 -15.31 5.61 1.13
N TYR A 186 -15.26 4.47 1.85
CA TYR A 186 -15.31 3.15 1.22
C TYR A 186 -16.62 2.90 0.45
N LEU A 187 -17.77 3.33 1.00
CA LEU A 187 -19.05 3.21 0.32
C LEU A 187 -19.11 4.06 -0.96
N LYS A 188 -18.49 5.25 -0.97
CA LYS A 188 -18.34 6.04 -2.20
C LYS A 188 -17.48 5.31 -3.24
N TYR A 189 -16.37 4.71 -2.81
CA TYR A 189 -15.51 3.89 -3.66
C TYR A 189 -16.28 2.72 -4.28
N ASN A 190 -17.03 1.97 -3.46
CA ASN A 190 -17.81 0.85 -3.96
C ASN A 190 -18.93 1.31 -4.93
N SER A 191 -19.59 2.43 -4.59
CA SER A 191 -20.62 3.04 -5.44
C SER A 191 -20.07 3.45 -6.81
N SER A 192 -18.87 4.06 -6.87
CA SER A 192 -18.27 4.51 -8.13
C SER A 192 -17.81 3.36 -9.03
N LEU A 193 -17.61 2.16 -8.47
CA LEU A 193 -17.29 0.94 -9.21
C LEU A 193 -18.53 0.15 -9.65
N SER A 194 -19.65 0.33 -8.96
CA SER A 194 -20.90 -0.39 -9.26
C SER A 194 -21.39 -0.18 -10.69
N GLY A 195 -21.87 -1.25 -11.32
CA GLY A 195 -22.39 -1.24 -12.69
C GLY A 195 -21.35 -1.25 -13.81
N ASN A 196 -20.05 -1.21 -13.48
CA ASN A 196 -18.98 -1.25 -14.48
C ASN A 196 -18.56 -2.68 -14.84
N ILE A 197 -17.99 -2.84 -16.03
CA ILE A 197 -17.36 -4.07 -16.49
C ILE A 197 -15.85 -3.97 -16.29
N PHE A 198 -15.27 -5.01 -15.69
CA PHE A 198 -13.84 -5.11 -15.45
C PHE A 198 -13.21 -6.15 -16.39
N PRO A 199 -12.06 -5.85 -17.00
CA PRO A 199 -11.39 -6.81 -17.86
C PRO A 199 -10.89 -8.00 -17.04
N SER A 200 -10.88 -9.18 -17.65
CA SER A 200 -10.20 -10.35 -17.09
C SER A 200 -8.70 -10.07 -16.98
N ARG A 201 -8.07 -10.61 -15.93
CA ARG A 201 -6.67 -10.34 -15.58
C ARG A 201 -5.97 -11.63 -15.17
N ALA A 202 -4.68 -11.69 -15.46
CA ALA A 202 -3.82 -12.80 -15.06
C ALA A 202 -3.32 -12.62 -13.61
N LYS A 203 -3.32 -13.73 -12.85
CA LYS A 203 -2.87 -13.80 -11.45
C LYS A 203 -1.39 -14.15 -11.40
N ILE A 204 -0.55 -13.15 -11.69
CA ILE A 204 0.89 -13.32 -11.91
C ILE A 204 1.71 -12.61 -10.81
N ILE A 205 2.93 -13.07 -10.57
CA ILE A 205 3.79 -12.57 -9.49
C ILE A 205 4.16 -11.09 -9.65
N GLU A 206 4.16 -10.58 -10.88
CA GLU A 206 4.42 -9.17 -11.20
C GLU A 206 3.32 -8.23 -10.69
N LYS A 207 2.22 -8.77 -10.14
CA LYS A 207 1.21 -8.01 -9.41
C LYS A 207 1.55 -7.82 -7.94
N CYS A 208 2.53 -8.56 -7.41
CA CYS A 208 3.05 -8.37 -6.07
C CYS A 208 4.03 -7.20 -6.03
N GLU A 209 3.95 -6.36 -5.00
CA GLU A 209 4.97 -5.31 -4.73
C GLU A 209 6.30 -5.94 -4.32
N THR A 210 6.24 -6.97 -3.48
CA THR A 210 7.39 -7.73 -3.02
C THR A 210 7.57 -8.98 -3.88
N ASN A 211 8.81 -9.26 -4.30
CA ASN A 211 9.12 -10.54 -4.96
C ASN A 211 9.06 -11.68 -3.94
N LEU A 212 7.94 -12.39 -3.92
CA LEU A 212 7.67 -13.43 -2.93
C LEU A 212 8.70 -14.59 -2.98
N ASN A 213 9.27 -14.89 -4.14
CA ASN A 213 10.30 -15.94 -4.26
C ASN A 213 11.60 -15.57 -3.53
N LYS A 214 11.91 -14.27 -3.42
CA LYS A 214 13.10 -13.80 -2.68
C LYS A 214 12.95 -13.95 -1.16
N LEU A 215 11.75 -14.18 -0.65
CA LEU A 215 11.50 -14.36 0.78
C LEU A 215 11.88 -15.76 1.28
N GLY A 216 12.09 -16.72 0.36
CA GLY A 216 12.58 -18.07 0.67
C GLY A 216 11.56 -18.98 1.34
N GLU A 217 10.28 -18.59 1.37
CA GLU A 217 9.18 -19.38 1.96
C GLU A 217 8.30 -20.06 0.89
N ILE A 218 8.47 -19.72 -0.39
CA ILE A 218 7.74 -20.28 -1.54
C ILE A 218 8.63 -20.50 -2.75
#